data_AF-A0A2J6XMF7-F1
#
_entry.id   AF-A0A2J6XMF7-F1
#
_cell.length_a   1.000
_cell.length_b   1.000
_cell.length_c   1.000
_cell.angle_alpha   90.00
_cell.angle_beta   90.00
_cell.angle_gamma   90.00
#
_symmetry.space_group_name_H-M   'P 1'
#
loop_
_entity.id
_entity.type
_entity.pdbx_description
1 polymer ?
#
loop_
_entity_poly.entity_id
_entity_poly.type
_entity_poly.pdbx_seq_one_letter_code
_entity_poly.pdbx_strand_id
1 'polypeptide(L)'
;MVSNLGLRDPIEYINSLRDGRIIYYRGKKVEDVTKHEVLKSTVNHTSLIYKWQQDDEKIRELTVYKDEVYGYSSKFYKIPRLGALFTTAMIHAEGSIDHMIMKEARNWLTMLPN
;
A
#
# COMPACT_ATOMS: atom_id res chain seq x y z
N MET A 1 -14.43 10.69 -11.99
CA MET A 1 -13.95 11.84 -11.20
C MET A 1 -14.07 11.49 -9.73
N VAL A 2 -13.03 11.82 -8.97
CA VAL A 2 -12.66 11.27 -7.66
C VAL A 2 -13.80 11.35 -6.63
N SER A 3 -14.30 10.20 -6.17
CA SER A 3 -15.05 10.15 -4.91
C SER A 3 -14.01 10.29 -3.80
N ASN A 4 -13.86 11.49 -3.24
CA ASN A 4 -12.86 11.72 -2.20
C ASN A 4 -13.32 11.07 -0.89
N LEU A 5 -12.87 9.84 -0.66
CA LEU A 5 -13.17 9.05 0.54
C LEU A 5 -12.43 9.57 1.79
N GLY A 6 -11.61 10.62 1.67
CA GLY A 6 -10.73 11.08 2.74
C GLY A 6 -9.53 10.16 2.99
N LEU A 7 -9.32 9.18 2.11
CA LEU A 7 -8.17 8.28 2.11
C LEU A 7 -7.03 8.91 1.32
N ARG A 8 -5.80 8.75 1.79
CA ARG A 8 -4.61 9.18 1.06
C ARG A 8 -4.53 8.50 -0.30
N ASP A 9 -4.10 9.23 -1.31
CA ASP A 9 -3.68 8.67 -2.59
C ASP A 9 -2.18 8.29 -2.59
N PRO A 10 -1.65 7.64 -3.65
CA PRO A 10 -0.24 7.28 -3.74
C PRO A 10 0.73 8.47 -3.67
N ILE A 11 0.36 9.61 -4.24
CA ILE A 11 1.18 10.82 -4.28
C ILE A 11 1.24 11.44 -2.88
N GLU A 12 0.11 11.52 -2.20
CA GLU A 12 0.01 11.99 -0.82
C GLU A 12 0.82 11.10 0.13
N TYR A 13 0.76 9.78 -0.03
CA TYR A 13 1.60 8.85 0.72
C TYR A 13 3.10 9.10 0.48
N ILE A 14 3.55 9.15 -0.77
CA ILE A 14 4.96 9.37 -1.10
C ILE A 14 5.45 10.71 -0.54
N ASN A 15 4.64 11.77 -0.69
CA ASN A 15 4.96 13.09 -0.14
C ASN A 15 5.03 13.08 1.39
N SER A 16 4.19 12.30 2.07
CA SER A 16 4.20 12.17 3.53
C SER A 16 5.51 11.57 4.09
N LEU A 17 6.32 10.92 3.25
CA LEU A 17 7.62 10.39 3.65
C LEU A 17 8.73 11.45 3.70
N ARG A 18 8.47 12.68 3.23
CA ARG A 18 9.40 13.82 3.29
C ARG A 18 9.16 14.65 4.55
N ASP A 19 9.19 13.99 5.71
CA ASP A 19 8.81 14.52 7.01
C ASP A 19 10.00 14.87 7.92
N GLY A 20 11.22 14.87 7.38
CA GLY A 20 12.44 15.17 8.14
C GLY A 20 13.00 14.00 8.95
N ARG A 21 12.47 12.78 8.76
CA ARG A 21 13.04 11.56 9.36
C ARG A 21 14.51 11.37 8.99
N ILE A 22 15.29 10.85 9.94
CA ILE A 22 16.71 10.54 9.74
C ILE A 22 16.85 9.04 9.49
N ILE A 23 17.30 8.68 8.29
CA ILE A 23 17.51 7.29 7.88
C ILE A 23 18.97 7.09 7.51
N TYR A 24 19.55 5.99 7.97
CA TYR A 24 20.86 5.51 7.53
C TYR A 24 20.72 4.15 6.85
N TYR A 25 21.38 3.98 5.70
CA TYR A 25 21.47 2.71 5.00
C TYR A 25 22.93 2.41 4.67
N ARG A 26 23.42 1.24 5.09
CA ARG A 26 24.82 0.82 4.93
C ARG A 26 25.83 1.89 5.42
N GLY A 27 25.55 2.47 6.59
CA GLY A 27 26.40 3.48 7.22
C GLY A 27 26.35 4.88 6.60
N LYS A 28 25.54 5.11 5.57
CA LYS A 28 25.38 6.43 4.92
C LYS A 28 24.00 7.00 5.22
N LYS A 29 23.93 8.32 5.43
CA LYS A 29 22.66 9.04 5.58
C LYS A 29 21.91 9.02 4.25
N VAL A 30 20.60 8.77 4.31
CA VAL A 30 19.68 8.82 3.17
C VAL A 30 18.98 10.19 3.17
N GLU A 31 19.21 11.00 2.14
CA GLU A 31 18.62 12.34 2.05
C GLU A 31 17.13 12.31 1.64
N ASP A 32 16.73 11.39 0.77
CA ASP A 32 15.33 11.21 0.37
C ASP A 32 15.04 9.72 0.13
N VAL A 33 14.27 9.13 1.04
CA VAL A 33 13.89 7.70 0.97
C VAL A 33 13.07 7.38 -0.28
N THR A 34 12.32 8.36 -0.81
CA THR A 34 11.48 8.19 -2.01
C THR A 34 12.31 8.09 -3.29
N LYS A 35 13.58 8.52 -3.24
CA LYS A 35 14.49 8.54 -4.40
C LYS A 35 15.68 7.59 -4.26
N HIS A 36 15.95 7.11 -3.05
CA HIS A 36 17.08 6.22 -2.78
C HIS A 36 17.04 4.96 -3.65
N GLU A 37 18.16 4.59 -4.26
CA GLU A 37 18.28 3.50 -5.25
C GLU A 37 17.62 2.17 -4.83
N VAL A 38 17.83 1.76 -3.57
CA VAL A 38 17.25 0.53 -3.00
C VAL A 38 15.85 0.79 -2.38
N LEU A 39 15.74 1.74 -1.47
CA LEU A 39 14.55 1.94 -0.64
C LEU A 39 13.34 2.45 -1.42
N LYS A 40 13.54 3.13 -2.55
CA LYS A 40 12.45 3.59 -3.42
C LYS A 40 11.56 2.44 -3.91
N SER A 41 12.11 1.24 -4.06
CA SER A 41 11.34 0.08 -4.48
C SER A 41 10.26 -0.28 -3.46
N THR A 42 10.62 -0.32 -2.17
CA THR A 42 9.67 -0.55 -1.08
C THR A 42 8.66 0.59 -0.98
N VAL A 43 9.08 1.85 -1.11
CA VAL A 43 8.17 3.00 -1.13
C VAL A 43 7.15 2.87 -2.26
N ASN A 44 7.60 2.55 -3.47
CA ASN A 44 6.72 2.37 -4.63
C ASN A 44 5.78 1.19 -4.45
N HIS A 45 6.27 0.09 -3.87
CA HIS A 45 5.43 -1.06 -3.57
C HIS A 45 4.33 -0.69 -2.57
N THR A 46 4.65 -0.03 -1.45
CA THR A 46 3.65 0.40 -0.47
C THR A 46 2.65 1.41 -1.04
N SER A 47 3.06 2.23 -2.02
CA SER A 47 2.15 3.20 -2.66
C SER A 47 1.00 2.52 -3.42
N LEU A 48 1.17 1.26 -3.85
CA LEU A 48 0.11 0.48 -4.50
C LEU A 48 -1.09 0.23 -3.59
N ILE A 49 -0.90 0.12 -2.27
CA ILE A 49 -2.00 -0.05 -1.32
C ILE A 49 -2.94 1.17 -1.37
N TYR A 50 -2.36 2.38 -1.42
CA TYR A 50 -3.13 3.62 -1.57
C TYR A 50 -3.78 3.71 -2.95
N LYS A 51 -3.12 3.20 -3.99
CA LYS A 51 -3.68 3.15 -5.35
C LYS A 51 -4.93 2.27 -5.40
N TRP A 52 -4.88 1.07 -4.83
CA TRP A 52 -5.98 0.11 -4.84
C TRP A 52 -7.21 0.63 -4.10
N GLN A 53 -7.03 1.42 -3.04
CA GLN A 53 -8.14 2.07 -2.34
C GLN A 53 -8.87 3.12 -3.19
N GLN A 54 -8.22 3.63 -4.23
CA GLN A 54 -8.75 4.61 -5.18
C GLN A 54 -9.18 3.99 -6.53
N ASP A 55 -8.92 2.69 -6.72
CA ASP A 55 -9.14 1.96 -7.98
C ASP A 55 -10.62 1.62 -8.20
N ASP A 56 -10.92 0.67 -9.09
CA ASP A 56 -12.28 0.24 -9.36
C ASP A 56 -13.03 -0.28 -8.11
N GLU A 57 -14.36 -0.29 -8.20
CA GLU A 57 -15.25 -0.62 -7.08
C GLU A 57 -14.97 -1.98 -6.46
N LYS A 58 -14.57 -2.99 -7.25
CA LYS A 58 -14.32 -4.35 -6.75
C LYS A 58 -13.07 -4.38 -5.88
N ILE A 59 -12.00 -3.73 -6.34
CA ILE A 59 -10.74 -3.64 -5.57
C ILE A 59 -10.94 -2.81 -4.30
N ARG A 60 -11.71 -1.73 -4.42
CA ARG A 60 -12.05 -0.86 -3.29
C ARG A 60 -12.89 -1.57 -2.23
N GLU A 61 -13.86 -2.38 -2.65
CA GLU A 61 -14.65 -3.21 -1.74
C GLU A 61 -13.74 -4.16 -0.95
N LEU A 62 -12.69 -4.71 -1.56
CA LEU A 62 -11.74 -5.60 -0.88
C LEU A 62 -10.77 -4.89 0.06
N THR A 63 -10.49 -3.61 -0.16
CA THR A 63 -9.41 -2.88 0.55
C THR A 63 -9.90 -1.83 1.55
N VAL A 64 -11.15 -1.37 1.42
CA VAL A 64 -11.73 -0.27 2.21
C VAL A 64 -12.99 -0.74 2.95
N TYR A 65 -13.21 -0.22 4.15
CA TYR A 65 -14.49 -0.30 4.85
C TYR A 65 -14.90 1.08 5.36
N LYS A 66 -16.19 1.26 5.63
CA LYS A 66 -16.71 2.45 6.31
C LYS A 66 -16.74 2.19 7.81
N ASP A 67 -15.88 2.88 8.54
CA ASP A 67 -15.88 2.97 9.98
C ASP A 67 -16.96 3.97 10.45
N GLU A 68 -17.56 3.72 11.61
CA GLU A 68 -18.64 4.55 12.15
C GLU A 68 -18.15 5.89 12.70
N VAL A 69 -16.90 5.96 13.18
CA VAL A 69 -16.31 7.13 13.82
C VAL A 69 -15.41 7.89 12.85
N TYR A 70 -14.58 7.18 12.10
CA TYR A 70 -13.51 7.77 11.29
C TYR A 70 -13.84 7.86 9.79
N GLY A 71 -15.01 7.39 9.36
CA GLY A 71 -15.38 7.36 7.95
C GLY A 71 -14.69 6.23 7.19
N TYR A 72 -14.25 6.45 5.95
CA TYR A 72 -13.61 5.38 5.18
C TYR A 72 -12.20 5.08 5.71
N SER A 73 -11.87 3.79 5.83
CA SER A 73 -10.59 3.31 6.37
C SER A 73 -10.16 2.02 5.68
N SER A 74 -8.84 1.74 5.70
CA SER A 74 -8.32 0.47 5.18
C SER A 74 -8.83 -0.71 6.00
N LYS A 75 -9.30 -1.77 5.33
CA LYS A 75 -9.74 -3.02 5.99
C LYS A 75 -8.65 -3.68 6.85
N PHE A 76 -7.38 -3.35 6.64
CA PHE A 76 -6.29 -3.78 7.51
C PHE A 76 -6.49 -3.34 8.98
N TYR A 77 -7.12 -2.17 9.21
CA TYR A 77 -7.43 -1.67 10.54
C TYR A 77 -8.75 -2.20 11.11
N LYS A 78 -9.51 -3.00 10.35
CA LYS A 78 -10.81 -3.50 10.81
C LYS A 78 -10.61 -4.63 11.81
N ILE A 79 -11.06 -4.42 13.06
CA ILE A 79 -11.04 -5.46 14.09
C ILE A 79 -11.95 -6.62 13.64
N PRO A 80 -11.43 -7.85 13.50
CA PRO A 80 -12.22 -9.02 13.13
C PRO A 80 -13.02 -9.48 14.35
N ARG A 81 -14.32 -9.71 14.16
CA ARG A 81 -15.24 -10.05 15.26
C ARG A 81 -15.55 -11.55 15.36
N LEU A 82 -14.92 -12.40 14.55
CA LEU A 82 -15.06 -13.86 14.62
C LEU A 82 -13.68 -14.52 14.56
N GLY A 83 -13.37 -15.36 15.54
CA GLY A 83 -12.01 -15.89 15.78
C GLY A 83 -11.41 -16.67 14.61
N ALA A 84 -12.22 -17.41 13.85
CA ALA A 84 -11.77 -18.12 12.63
C ALA A 84 -11.61 -17.19 11.40
N LEU A 85 -12.28 -16.04 11.40
CA LEU A 85 -12.19 -15.05 10.32
C LEU A 85 -10.93 -14.20 10.41
N PHE A 86 -10.26 -14.07 11.56
CA PHE A 86 -9.05 -13.25 11.64
C PHE A 86 -7.91 -13.85 10.82
N THR A 87 -7.62 -15.14 11.02
CA THR A 87 -6.58 -15.85 10.26
C THR A 87 -6.93 -15.86 8.77
N THR A 88 -8.19 -16.12 8.44
CA THR A 88 -8.67 -16.12 7.06
C THR A 88 -8.55 -14.74 6.42
N ALA A 89 -8.97 -13.67 7.10
CA ALA A 89 -8.91 -12.30 6.57
C ALA A 89 -7.47 -11.82 6.41
N MET A 90 -6.57 -12.17 7.33
CA MET A 90 -5.14 -11.87 7.21
C MET A 90 -4.52 -12.63 6.03
N ILE A 91 -4.78 -13.94 5.89
CA ILE A 91 -4.30 -14.73 4.75
C ILE A 91 -4.84 -14.18 3.43
N HIS A 92 -6.09 -13.74 3.37
CA HIS A 92 -6.65 -13.15 2.16
C HIS A 92 -6.10 -11.76 1.89
N ALA A 93 -5.86 -10.93 2.91
CA ALA A 93 -5.27 -9.61 2.77
C ALA A 93 -3.81 -9.71 2.30
N GLU A 94 -3.00 -10.52 2.98
CA GLU A 94 -1.61 -10.81 2.60
C GLU A 94 -1.56 -11.51 1.25
N GLY A 95 -2.39 -12.52 1.01
CA GLY A 95 -2.44 -13.24 -0.26
C GLY A 95 -2.89 -12.36 -1.44
N SER A 96 -3.76 -11.38 -1.21
CA SER A 96 -4.16 -10.41 -2.25
C SER A 96 -3.03 -9.42 -2.54
N ILE A 97 -2.32 -8.96 -1.51
CA ILE A 97 -1.14 -8.11 -1.62
C ILE A 97 -0.05 -8.87 -2.38
N ASP A 98 0.28 -10.10 -1.96
CA ASP A 98 1.28 -10.96 -2.60
C ASP A 98 0.91 -11.33 -4.04
N HIS A 99 -0.34 -11.68 -4.32
CA HIS A 99 -0.79 -11.94 -5.69
C HIS A 99 -0.58 -10.70 -6.58
N MET A 100 -0.89 -9.51 -6.07
CA MET A 100 -0.72 -8.28 -6.83
C MET A 100 0.76 -7.89 -6.98
N ILE A 101 1.59 -8.10 -5.94
CA ILE A 101 3.05 -7.97 -6.01
C ILE A 101 3.60 -8.89 -7.10
N MET A 102 3.17 -10.15 -7.13
CA MET A 102 3.65 -11.12 -8.11
C MET A 102 3.20 -10.77 -9.53
N LYS A 103 2.00 -10.17 -9.70
CA LYS A 103 1.53 -9.65 -10.98
C LYS A 103 2.34 -8.45 -11.45
N GLU A 104 2.64 -7.51 -10.56
CA GLU A 104 3.46 -6.34 -10.84
C GLU A 104 4.92 -6.72 -11.14
N ALA A 105 5.51 -7.61 -10.33
CA ALA A 105 6.86 -8.15 -10.52
C ALA A 105 7.00 -8.92 -11.84
N ARG A 106 5.96 -9.67 -12.24
CA ARG A 106 5.90 -10.32 -13.56
C ARG A 106 5.95 -9.30 -14.70
N ASN A 107 5.22 -8.19 -14.59
CA ASN A 107 5.28 -7.12 -15.59
C ASN A 107 6.68 -6.48 -15.64
N TRP A 108 7.35 -6.33 -14.50
CA TRP A 108 8.71 -5.77 -14.46
C TRP A 108 9.74 -6.72 -15.09
N LEU A 109 9.61 -8.02 -14.88
CA LEU A 109 10.46 -9.04 -15.52
C LEU A 109 10.29 -9.04 -17.05
N THR A 110 9.09 -8.80 -17.57
CA THR A 110 8.86 -8.70 -19.03
C THR A 110 9.38 -7.40 -19.66
N MET A 111 9.75 -6.41 -18.85
CA MET A 111 10.30 -5.12 -19.31
C MET A 111 11.84 -5.08 -19.28
N LEU A 112 12.50 -6.14 -18.79
CA LEU A 112 13.96 -6.22 -18.85
C LEU A 112 14.40 -6.64 -20.26
N PRO A 113 15.39 -5.96 -20.86
CA PRO A 113 15.95 -6.42 -22.13
C PRO A 113 16.65 -7.77 -21.93
N ASN A 114 16.54 -8.64 -22.93
CA ASN A 114 17.17 -9.97 -22.98
C ASN A 114 18.69 -9.89 -22.86
#